data_AF-A0A8S3S9E7-F1
#
_entry.id   AF-A0A8S3S9E7-F1
#
_cell.length_a   1.000
_cell.length_b   1.000
_cell.length_c   1.000
_cell.angle_alpha   90.00
_cell.angle_beta   90.00
_cell.angle_gamma   90.00
#
_symmetry.space_group_name_H-M   'P 1'
#
loop_
_entity.id
_entity.type
_entity.pdbx_description
1 polymer ?
#
loop_
_entity_poly.entity_id
_entity_poly.type
_entity_poly.pdbx_seq_one_letter_code
_entity_poly.pdbx_strand_id
1 'polypeptide(L)'
;MMGKARLAPIKQVSIPRLELSGAVTACRLYEILSDELELKINKVTFWTDSTIVLGYIRNTSRRFKTFVANRLSVIQNTTSLDQWRHVDSKQNPADIASRGIDACDRKNLDIWLNGPKFLHKNSEHWPRNVLDEELGISETDTEIKKEIAVHATTTNAIDNLLGYFSDWIKLRRAIAWFRRFKIYCRNRYLGHHLPCNNDEITNLKKAKPVKKGSRIASLNPVLVNELIRSKGRLNYDLSTCPVILPNKHHVTTLIIRYYHETTGHVGKQQVLAASREKYWILKGSSAVKTVIDRCVPCKRQHGPFCKQQMAPLLEEQMTADKPPFTFVGVDYFGPLNVKLGRSVVKRYGCLFTCLTTRAVHIEIAHSLNTDSFISAFQRFTSRRGIPEKVYSDNGTNFVGGEIELRKNIEQWNKATISNYMLHKDIIWTFNPPYASHRGGAWERMIRSTRNIFKALINQQLLSDEQLLTFMARN
;
A
#
# COMPACT_ATOMS: atom_id res chain seq x y z
N MET A 1 -71.42 -11.31 5.65
CA MET A 1 -70.32 -10.34 5.86
C MET A 1 -69.02 -11.13 6.04
N MET A 2 -67.93 -10.75 5.36
CA MET A 2 -66.60 -11.32 5.58
C MET A 2 -65.69 -10.23 6.14
N GLY A 3 -65.11 -10.46 7.31
CA GLY A 3 -64.20 -9.52 7.98
C GLY A 3 -62.86 -10.16 8.27
N LYS A 4 -61.77 -9.40 8.15
CA LYS A 4 -60.41 -9.86 8.46
C LYS A 4 -59.63 -8.79 9.19
N ALA A 5 -59.46 -8.97 10.50
CA ALA A 5 -58.61 -8.13 11.33
C ALA A 5 -57.21 -8.76 11.49
N ARG A 6 -56.19 -7.94 11.71
CA ARG A 6 -54.83 -8.38 12.02
C ARG A 6 -54.31 -7.61 13.22
N LEU A 7 -53.57 -8.30 14.08
CA LEU A 7 -52.86 -7.66 15.19
C LEU A 7 -51.70 -6.82 14.66
N ALA A 8 -51.46 -5.68 15.31
CA ALA A 8 -50.31 -4.85 15.01
C ALA A 8 -49.01 -5.63 15.23
N PRO A 9 -48.01 -5.52 14.33
CA PRO A 9 -46.72 -6.19 14.50
C PRO A 9 -46.00 -5.76 15.78
N ILE A 10 -45.26 -6.68 16.41
CA ILE A 10 -44.46 -6.40 17.62
C ILE A 10 -43.40 -5.33 17.36
N LYS A 11 -42.83 -5.29 16.15
CA LYS A 11 -41.90 -4.23 15.75
C LYS A 11 -42.69 -2.96 15.44
N GLN A 12 -42.22 -1.82 15.95
CA GLN A 12 -42.85 -0.53 15.68
C GLN A 12 -42.84 -0.23 14.16
N VAL A 13 -44.03 -0.09 13.60
CA VAL A 13 -44.27 0.27 12.19
C VAL A 13 -44.99 1.62 12.18
N SER A 14 -44.66 2.47 11.20
CA SER A 14 -45.32 3.77 11.05
C SER A 14 -46.82 3.59 10.72
N ILE A 15 -47.64 4.52 11.19
CA ILE A 15 -49.10 4.50 10.95
C ILE A 15 -49.42 4.35 9.45
N PRO A 16 -48.82 5.11 8.51
CA PRO A 16 -49.11 4.95 7.08
C PRO A 16 -48.83 3.54 6.54
N ARG A 17 -47.84 2.83 7.09
CA ARG A 17 -47.53 1.45 6.69
C ARG A 17 -48.55 0.44 7.22
N LEU A 18 -49.13 0.68 8.39
CA LEU A 18 -50.21 -0.14 8.94
C LEU A 18 -51.48 0.04 8.10
N GLU A 19 -51.86 1.30 7.83
CA GLU A 19 -53.02 1.62 7.00
C GLU A 19 -52.91 1.04 5.58
N LEU A 20 -51.73 1.18 4.96
CA LEU A 20 -51.46 0.59 3.64
C LEU A 20 -51.52 -0.95 3.67
N SER A 21 -51.17 -1.58 4.78
CA SER A 21 -51.30 -3.03 4.95
C SER A 21 -52.76 -3.47 5.11
N GLY A 22 -53.60 -2.61 5.70
CA GLY A 22 -55.05 -2.75 5.69
C GLY A 22 -55.62 -2.75 4.27
N ALA A 23 -55.23 -1.77 3.45
CA ALA A 23 -55.62 -1.68 2.04
C ALA A 23 -55.22 -2.92 1.22
N VAL A 24 -54.01 -3.45 1.41
CA VAL A 24 -53.59 -4.73 0.78
C VAL A 24 -54.43 -5.91 1.27
N THR A 25 -54.81 -5.92 2.54
CA THR A 25 -55.69 -6.98 3.08
C THR A 25 -57.06 -6.92 2.45
N ALA A 26 -57.61 -5.72 2.21
CA ALA A 26 -58.86 -5.54 1.48
C ALA A 26 -58.76 -6.05 0.03
N CYS A 27 -57.66 -5.76 -0.69
CA CYS A 27 -57.44 -6.26 -2.05
C CYS A 27 -57.44 -7.80 -2.11
N ARG A 28 -56.71 -8.44 -1.19
CA ARG A 28 -56.66 -9.92 -1.12
C ARG A 28 -57.99 -10.54 -0.73
N LEU A 29 -58.76 -9.87 0.14
CA LEU A 29 -60.09 -10.33 0.50
C LEU A 29 -61.02 -10.26 -0.71
N TYR A 30 -60.90 -9.19 -1.50
CA TYR A 30 -61.63 -9.04 -2.75
C TYR A 30 -61.26 -10.12 -3.76
N GLU A 31 -59.99 -10.46 -3.95
CA GLU A 31 -59.56 -11.56 -4.82
C GLU A 31 -60.24 -12.88 -4.41
N ILE A 32 -60.18 -13.23 -3.12
CA ILE A 32 -60.84 -14.45 -2.61
C ILE A 32 -62.35 -14.40 -2.87
N LEU A 33 -63.01 -13.27 -2.59
CA LEU A 33 -64.45 -13.15 -2.81
C LEU A 33 -64.81 -13.21 -4.30
N SER A 34 -63.97 -12.67 -5.18
CA SER A 34 -64.20 -12.69 -6.62
C SER A 34 -64.02 -14.09 -7.21
N ASP A 35 -63.13 -14.90 -6.63
CA ASP A 35 -62.88 -16.26 -7.08
C ASP A 35 -63.96 -17.24 -6.57
N GLU A 36 -64.46 -17.04 -5.35
CA GLU A 36 -65.39 -17.97 -4.68
C GLU A 36 -66.87 -17.63 -4.88
N LEU A 37 -67.22 -16.39 -5.23
CA LEU A 37 -68.61 -16.00 -5.47
C LEU A 37 -69.02 -16.31 -6.91
N GLU A 38 -70.02 -17.19 -7.07
CA GLU A 38 -70.66 -17.48 -8.37
C GLU A 38 -71.56 -16.32 -8.88
N LEU A 39 -71.62 -15.20 -8.15
CA LEU A 39 -72.43 -14.03 -8.49
C LEU A 39 -71.63 -13.04 -9.34
N LYS A 40 -72.27 -12.52 -10.41
CA LYS A 40 -71.66 -11.46 -11.23
C LYS A 40 -71.65 -10.13 -10.47
N ILE A 41 -70.47 -9.71 -10.01
CA ILE A 41 -70.29 -8.41 -9.36
C ILE A 41 -70.14 -7.31 -10.42
N ASN A 42 -71.12 -6.41 -10.52
CA ASN A 42 -71.09 -5.32 -11.51
C ASN A 42 -70.14 -4.17 -11.17
N LYS A 43 -69.97 -3.85 -9.88
CA LYS A 43 -69.16 -2.71 -9.43
C LYS A 43 -68.57 -2.98 -8.04
N VAL A 44 -67.29 -2.66 -7.89
CA VAL A 44 -66.53 -2.81 -6.64
C VAL A 44 -65.98 -1.45 -6.26
N THR A 45 -66.12 -1.07 -4.98
CA THR A 45 -65.60 0.18 -4.43
C THR A 45 -64.87 -0.12 -3.12
N PHE A 46 -63.65 0.37 -2.99
CA PHE A 46 -62.81 0.25 -1.80
C PHE A 46 -62.86 1.55 -1.00
N TRP A 47 -62.97 1.43 0.33
CA TRP A 47 -63.06 2.55 1.23
C TRP A 47 -61.91 2.51 2.24
N THR A 48 -61.28 3.65 2.47
CA THR A 48 -60.28 3.86 3.52
C THR A 48 -60.47 5.24 4.12
N ASP A 49 -60.20 5.38 5.41
CA ASP A 49 -60.19 6.66 6.12
C ASP A 49 -58.80 7.31 6.15
N SER A 50 -57.78 6.64 5.60
CA SER A 50 -56.43 7.18 5.53
C SER A 50 -56.21 7.97 4.23
N THR A 51 -56.25 9.30 4.34
CA THR A 51 -55.92 10.20 3.23
C THR A 51 -54.48 10.02 2.73
N ILE A 52 -53.55 9.66 3.61
CA ILE A 52 -52.15 9.35 3.25
C ILE A 52 -52.08 8.12 2.34
N VAL A 53 -52.85 7.07 2.64
CA VAL A 53 -52.92 5.86 1.79
C VAL A 53 -53.54 6.18 0.43
N LEU A 54 -54.60 6.98 0.40
CA LEU A 54 -55.18 7.45 -0.87
C LEU A 54 -54.16 8.25 -1.69
N GLY A 55 -53.41 9.15 -1.05
CA GLY A 55 -52.31 9.87 -1.68
C GLY A 55 -51.23 8.94 -2.22
N TYR A 56 -50.86 7.88 -1.49
CA TYR A 56 -49.90 6.87 -1.96
C TYR A 56 -50.42 6.08 -3.15
N ILE A 57 -51.68 5.66 -3.14
CA ILE A 57 -52.31 4.88 -4.22
C ILE A 57 -52.38 5.68 -5.51
N ARG A 58 -52.77 6.96 -5.43
CA ARG A 58 -52.88 7.86 -6.59
C ARG A 58 -51.55 8.40 -7.09
N ASN A 59 -50.46 8.24 -6.33
CA ASN A 59 -49.16 8.74 -6.75
C ASN A 59 -48.50 7.83 -7.80
N THR A 60 -48.33 8.38 -9.01
CA THR A 60 -47.66 7.71 -10.14
C THR A 60 -46.26 8.27 -10.45
N SER A 61 -45.86 9.37 -9.81
CA SER A 61 -44.66 10.14 -10.16
C SER A 61 -43.49 9.97 -9.19
N ARG A 62 -43.74 9.85 -7.88
CA ARG A 62 -42.71 9.82 -6.84
C ARG A 62 -42.27 8.40 -6.50
N ARG A 63 -40.98 8.24 -6.15
CA ARG A 63 -40.40 6.93 -5.81
C ARG A 63 -40.48 6.66 -4.31
N PHE A 64 -41.21 5.62 -3.92
CA PHE A 64 -41.30 5.19 -2.52
C PHE A 64 -40.18 4.21 -2.09
N LYS A 65 -39.97 4.10 -0.78
CA LYS A 65 -39.18 3.03 -0.14
C LYS A 65 -39.80 1.66 -0.40
N THR A 66 -38.97 0.61 -0.36
CA THR A 66 -39.32 -0.74 -0.81
C THR A 66 -40.58 -1.32 -0.15
N PHE A 67 -40.83 -1.03 1.13
CA PHE A 67 -42.04 -1.48 1.81
C PHE A 67 -43.29 -0.94 1.12
N VAL A 68 -43.42 0.38 1.03
CA VAL A 68 -44.58 1.06 0.45
C VAL A 68 -44.72 0.70 -1.04
N ALA A 69 -43.61 0.75 -1.81
CA ALA A 69 -43.61 0.43 -3.24
C ALA A 69 -44.17 -0.97 -3.54
N ASN A 70 -43.77 -1.98 -2.76
CA ASN A 70 -44.25 -3.36 -2.97
C ASN A 70 -45.75 -3.51 -2.66
N ARG A 71 -46.28 -2.78 -1.67
CA ARG A 71 -47.72 -2.86 -1.33
C ARG A 71 -48.58 -2.08 -2.30
N LEU A 72 -48.10 -0.92 -2.76
CA LEU A 72 -48.75 -0.17 -3.84
C LEU A 72 -48.83 -0.99 -5.13
N SER A 73 -47.77 -1.73 -5.47
CA SER A 73 -47.81 -2.63 -6.62
C SER A 73 -48.90 -3.69 -6.50
N VAL A 74 -49.14 -4.25 -5.30
CA VAL A 74 -50.25 -5.20 -5.10
C VAL A 74 -51.59 -4.49 -5.34
N ILE A 75 -51.80 -3.34 -4.71
CA ILE A 75 -53.06 -2.60 -4.82
C ILE A 75 -53.36 -2.19 -6.27
N GLN A 76 -52.37 -1.61 -6.97
CA GLN A 76 -52.53 -1.13 -8.34
C GLN A 76 -52.65 -2.27 -9.38
N ASN A 77 -52.16 -3.48 -9.06
CA ASN A 77 -52.37 -4.65 -9.92
C ASN A 77 -53.76 -5.28 -9.72
N THR A 78 -54.31 -5.21 -8.51
CA THR A 78 -55.63 -5.80 -8.18
C THR A 78 -56.79 -4.83 -8.44
N THR A 79 -56.57 -3.51 -8.38
CA THR A 79 -57.63 -2.48 -8.40
C THR A 79 -57.27 -1.29 -9.28
N SER A 80 -58.27 -0.54 -9.74
CA SER A 80 -58.07 0.75 -10.41
C SER A 80 -58.18 1.93 -9.45
N LEU A 81 -57.55 3.05 -9.79
CA LEU A 81 -57.49 4.25 -8.94
C LEU A 81 -58.88 4.82 -8.61
N ASP A 82 -59.82 4.72 -9.55
CA ASP A 82 -61.20 5.24 -9.42
C ASP A 82 -62.06 4.43 -8.44
N GLN A 83 -61.62 3.21 -8.09
CA GLN A 83 -62.33 2.37 -7.13
C GLN A 83 -62.10 2.78 -5.68
N TRP A 84 -61.09 3.61 -5.40
CA TRP A 84 -60.71 4.01 -4.04
C TRP A 84 -61.36 5.32 -3.62
N ARG A 85 -62.06 5.29 -2.49
CA ARG A 85 -62.75 6.42 -1.88
C ARG A 85 -62.42 6.61 -0.41
N HIS A 86 -62.55 7.86 0.03
CA HIS A 86 -62.41 8.21 1.45
C HIS A 86 -63.71 7.97 2.22
N VAL A 87 -63.62 7.37 3.41
CA VAL A 87 -64.72 7.31 4.40
C VAL A 87 -64.27 7.99 5.69
N ASP A 88 -65.17 8.69 6.38
CA ASP A 88 -64.85 9.25 7.70
C ASP A 88 -64.57 8.12 8.71
N SER A 89 -63.53 8.25 9.54
CA SER A 89 -63.17 7.21 10.52
C SER A 89 -64.32 6.82 11.45
N LYS A 90 -65.26 7.73 11.77
CA LYS A 90 -66.43 7.41 12.61
C LYS A 90 -67.47 6.54 11.90
N GLN A 91 -67.36 6.42 10.58
CA GLN A 91 -68.24 5.62 9.72
C GLN A 91 -67.51 4.43 9.09
N ASN A 92 -66.24 4.19 9.45
CA ASN A 92 -65.44 3.10 8.93
C ASN A 92 -65.65 1.81 9.75
N PRO A 93 -66.37 0.79 9.22
CA PRO A 93 -66.60 -0.45 9.96
C PRO A 93 -65.30 -1.24 10.21
N ALA A 94 -64.26 -1.08 9.38
CA ALA A 94 -63.00 -1.80 9.56
C ALA A 94 -62.29 -1.43 10.87
N ASP A 95 -62.50 -0.20 11.36
CA ASP A 95 -61.92 0.28 12.61
C ASP A 95 -62.58 -0.36 13.85
N ILE A 96 -63.86 -0.72 13.74
CA ILE A 96 -64.59 -1.42 14.79
C ILE A 96 -64.00 -2.82 14.98
N ALA A 97 -63.70 -3.52 13.88
CA ALA A 97 -63.08 -4.84 13.94
C ALA A 97 -61.59 -4.83 14.33
N SER A 98 -60.87 -3.74 14.07
CA SER A 98 -59.45 -3.63 14.46
C SER A 98 -59.28 -3.30 15.95
N ARG A 99 -60.21 -2.52 16.53
CA ARG A 99 -60.16 -2.06 17.93
C ARG A 99 -60.96 -2.93 18.91
N GLY A 100 -61.92 -3.71 18.40
CA GLY A 100 -62.85 -4.49 19.21
C GLY A 100 -64.08 -3.67 19.61
N ILE A 101 -65.18 -4.38 19.90
CA ILE A 101 -66.47 -3.78 20.27
C ILE A 101 -67.06 -4.49 21.48
N ASP A 102 -67.67 -3.73 22.39
CA ASP A 102 -68.51 -4.29 23.45
C ASP A 102 -69.86 -4.74 22.87
N ALA A 103 -70.34 -5.93 23.26
CA ALA A 103 -71.61 -6.47 22.77
C ALA A 103 -72.82 -5.56 23.08
N CYS A 104 -72.72 -4.69 24.08
CA CYS A 104 -73.76 -3.73 24.46
C CYS A 104 -73.79 -2.48 23.56
N ASP A 105 -72.73 -2.23 22.78
CA ASP A 105 -72.66 -1.10 21.85
C ASP A 105 -73.44 -1.40 20.56
N ARG A 106 -74.76 -1.30 20.68
CA ARG A 106 -75.70 -1.58 19.59
C ARG A 106 -75.49 -0.69 18.36
N LYS A 107 -74.92 0.50 18.53
CA LYS A 107 -74.67 1.44 17.43
C LYS A 107 -73.49 1.01 16.58
N ASN A 108 -72.36 0.68 17.20
CA ASN A 108 -71.19 0.19 16.46
C ASN A 108 -71.44 -1.23 15.91
N LEU A 109 -72.25 -2.05 16.59
CA LEU A 109 -72.64 -3.36 16.09
C LEU A 109 -73.51 -3.25 14.83
N ASP A 110 -74.45 -2.29 14.80
CA ASP A 110 -75.26 -2.00 13.60
C ASP A 110 -74.39 -1.53 12.43
N ILE A 111 -73.43 -0.62 12.66
CA ILE A 111 -72.50 -0.15 11.62
C ILE A 111 -71.61 -1.29 11.11
N TRP A 112 -71.16 -2.19 11.99
CA TRP A 112 -70.37 -3.37 11.59
C TRP A 112 -71.20 -4.32 10.73
N LEU A 113 -72.42 -4.68 11.16
CA LEU A 113 -73.29 -5.65 10.51
C LEU A 113 -73.87 -5.16 9.18
N ASN A 114 -74.37 -3.92 9.16
CA ASN A 114 -75.15 -3.38 8.04
C ASN A 114 -74.35 -2.37 7.19
N GLY A 115 -73.21 -1.89 7.69
CA GLY A 115 -72.45 -0.82 7.06
C GLY A 115 -73.03 0.57 7.35
N PRO A 116 -72.30 1.64 6.99
CA PRO A 116 -72.78 2.99 7.17
C PRO A 116 -73.96 3.33 6.25
N LYS A 117 -74.92 4.11 6.78
CA LYS A 117 -76.20 4.41 6.11
C LYS A 117 -76.09 5.00 4.71
N PHE A 118 -74.99 5.68 4.37
CA PHE A 118 -74.79 6.25 3.04
C PHE A 118 -74.60 5.18 1.96
N LEU A 119 -74.11 3.98 2.30
CA LEU A 119 -73.93 2.89 1.34
C LEU A 119 -75.27 2.32 0.83
N HIS A 120 -76.36 2.49 1.59
CA HIS A 120 -77.71 2.14 1.15
C HIS A 120 -78.33 3.18 0.22
N LYS A 121 -77.71 4.35 0.07
CA LYS A 121 -78.15 5.40 -0.85
C LYS A 121 -77.46 5.25 -2.20
N ASN A 122 -78.04 5.85 -3.25
CA ASN A 122 -77.41 5.93 -4.57
C ASN A 122 -76.04 6.61 -4.47
N SER A 123 -75.09 6.22 -5.33
CA SER A 123 -73.72 6.72 -5.39
C SER A 123 -73.57 8.23 -5.55
N GLU A 124 -74.62 8.93 -5.99
CA GLU A 124 -74.71 10.39 -6.03
C GLU A 124 -74.79 11.04 -4.63
N HIS A 125 -75.30 10.29 -3.65
CA HIS A 125 -75.47 10.73 -2.27
C HIS A 125 -74.32 10.24 -1.35
N TRP A 126 -73.29 9.63 -1.93
CA TRP A 126 -72.10 9.22 -1.19
C TRP A 126 -71.23 10.44 -0.84
N PRO A 127 -70.38 10.35 0.21
CA PRO A 127 -69.45 11.41 0.54
C PRO A 127 -68.59 11.84 -0.66
N ARG A 128 -68.32 13.14 -0.77
CA ARG A 128 -67.45 13.71 -1.80
C ARG A 128 -66.07 13.06 -1.70
N ASN A 129 -65.54 12.61 -2.84
CA ASN A 129 -64.19 12.07 -2.89
C ASN A 129 -63.18 13.21 -2.75
N VAL A 130 -62.07 12.95 -2.04
CA VAL A 130 -61.01 13.94 -1.81
C VAL A 130 -60.36 14.27 -3.17
N LEU A 131 -60.17 15.56 -3.46
CA LEU A 131 -59.55 16.01 -4.71
C LEU A 131 -58.07 15.63 -4.72
N ASP A 132 -57.50 15.38 -5.90
CA ASP A 132 -56.09 14.97 -6.03
C ASP A 132 -55.12 16.02 -5.47
N GLU A 133 -55.49 17.30 -5.53
CA GLU A 133 -54.74 18.43 -4.96
C GLU A 133 -54.72 18.41 -3.42
N GLU A 134 -55.76 17.85 -2.79
CA GLU A 134 -55.88 17.71 -1.32
C GLU A 134 -55.18 16.45 -0.79
N LEU A 135 -54.84 15.49 -1.67
CA LEU A 135 -54.09 14.27 -1.36
C LEU A 135 -52.57 14.42 -1.53
N GLY A 136 -52.09 15.66 -1.68
CA GLY A 136 -50.68 15.98 -1.85
C GLY A 136 -49.80 15.39 -0.74
N ILE A 137 -48.90 14.48 -1.10
CA ILE A 137 -47.94 13.93 -0.14
C ILE A 137 -46.89 15.00 0.19
N SER A 138 -46.64 15.23 1.48
CA SER A 138 -45.60 16.16 1.93
C SER A 138 -44.22 15.82 1.33
N GLU A 139 -43.45 16.82 0.95
CA GLU A 139 -42.04 16.65 0.51
C GLU A 139 -41.15 16.07 1.62
N THR A 140 -41.56 16.22 2.88
CA THR A 140 -40.86 15.68 4.05
C THR A 140 -41.27 14.25 4.41
N ASP A 141 -42.14 13.60 3.62
CA ASP A 141 -42.57 12.23 3.89
C ASP A 141 -41.37 11.26 3.85
N THR A 142 -41.13 10.62 4.99
CA THR A 142 -40.01 9.70 5.19
C THR A 142 -40.08 8.46 4.30
N GLU A 143 -41.23 8.11 3.73
CA GLU A 143 -41.40 6.98 2.83
C GLU A 143 -41.04 7.31 1.37
N ILE A 144 -40.86 8.58 1.03
CA ILE A 144 -40.34 9.02 -0.28
C ILE A 144 -38.82 8.89 -0.29
N LYS A 145 -38.26 8.35 -1.38
CA LYS A 145 -36.82 8.34 -1.61
C LYS A 145 -36.37 9.74 -2.01
N LYS A 146 -35.44 10.33 -1.25
CA LYS A 146 -34.77 11.57 -1.63
C LYS A 146 -34.10 11.40 -3.00
N GLU A 147 -34.38 12.30 -3.93
CA GLU A 147 -33.62 12.38 -5.16
C GLU A 147 -32.20 12.86 -4.84
N ILE A 148 -31.20 12.08 -5.23
CA ILE A 148 -29.79 12.45 -5.06
C ILE A 148 -29.42 13.28 -6.29
N ALA A 149 -29.39 14.60 -6.13
CA ALA A 149 -28.82 15.49 -7.14
C ALA A 149 -27.31 15.20 -7.24
N VAL A 150 -26.86 14.67 -8.39
CA VAL A 150 -25.44 14.46 -8.66
C VAL A 150 -24.89 15.74 -9.28
N HIS A 151 -24.08 16.48 -8.54
CA HIS A 151 -23.35 17.62 -9.09
C HIS A 151 -22.09 17.13 -9.80
N ALA A 152 -22.01 17.37 -11.11
CA ALA A 152 -20.81 17.10 -11.89
C ALA A 152 -19.75 18.16 -11.56
N THR A 153 -18.74 17.80 -10.79
CA THR A 153 -17.55 18.63 -10.59
C THR A 153 -16.66 18.54 -11.83
N THR A 154 -16.12 19.67 -12.29
CA THR A 154 -15.21 19.83 -13.44
C THR A 154 -13.80 19.28 -13.17
N THR A 155 -13.70 18.09 -12.57
CA THR A 155 -12.45 17.32 -12.58
C THR A 155 -12.57 16.27 -13.67
N ASN A 156 -11.50 16.05 -14.44
CA ASN A 156 -11.44 14.96 -15.41
C ASN A 156 -11.51 13.64 -14.65
N ALA A 157 -12.73 13.11 -14.44
CA ALA A 157 -12.98 11.86 -13.74
C ALA A 157 -12.17 10.69 -14.34
N ILE A 158 -11.86 10.78 -15.64
CA ILE A 158 -10.98 9.86 -16.34
C ILE A 158 -9.56 9.95 -15.80
N ASP A 159 -8.96 11.13 -15.69
CA ASP A 159 -7.57 11.29 -15.21
C ASP A 159 -7.42 10.80 -13.77
N ASN A 160 -8.41 11.09 -12.91
CA ASN A 160 -8.46 10.56 -11.55
C ASN A 160 -8.55 9.03 -11.52
N LEU A 161 -9.39 8.44 -12.38
CA LEU A 161 -9.50 7.00 -12.52
C LEU A 161 -8.19 6.37 -13.01
N LEU A 162 -7.55 6.98 -14.02
CA LEU A 162 -6.28 6.51 -14.55
C LEU A 162 -5.18 6.58 -13.48
N GLY A 163 -5.12 7.68 -12.72
CA GLY A 163 -4.16 7.91 -11.64
C GLY A 163 -4.30 6.98 -10.44
N TYR A 164 -5.53 6.49 -10.16
CA TYR A 164 -5.79 5.58 -9.04
C TYR A 164 -5.04 4.24 -9.14
N PHE A 165 -4.86 3.72 -10.35
CA PHE A 165 -4.24 2.42 -10.56
C PHE A 165 -2.72 2.54 -10.78
N SER A 166 -1.96 1.71 -10.08
CA SER A 166 -0.49 1.60 -10.22
C SER A 166 -0.04 0.39 -11.05
N ASP A 167 -1.00 -0.42 -11.52
CA ASP A 167 -0.79 -1.64 -12.32
C ASP A 167 -1.62 -1.60 -13.61
N TRP A 168 -0.98 -1.96 -14.73
CA TRP A 168 -1.60 -1.91 -16.06
C TRP A 168 -2.74 -2.91 -16.22
N ILE A 169 -2.63 -4.11 -15.66
CA ILE A 169 -3.64 -5.16 -15.80
C ILE A 169 -4.89 -4.82 -14.99
N LYS A 170 -4.72 -4.33 -13.76
CA LYS A 170 -5.81 -3.83 -12.90
C LYS A 170 -6.52 -2.66 -13.55
N LEU A 171 -5.78 -1.68 -14.09
CA LEU A 171 -6.37 -0.56 -14.82
C LEU A 171 -7.18 -1.05 -16.03
N ARG A 172 -6.61 -1.95 -16.84
CA ARG A 172 -7.30 -2.51 -18.02
C ARG A 172 -8.58 -3.25 -17.64
N ARG A 173 -8.55 -4.05 -16.55
CA ARG A 173 -9.73 -4.75 -16.01
C ARG A 173 -10.79 -3.77 -15.51
N ALA A 174 -10.39 -2.72 -14.78
CA ALA A 174 -11.30 -1.69 -14.31
C ALA A 174 -12.00 -0.99 -15.47
N ILE A 175 -11.24 -0.53 -16.49
CA ILE A 175 -11.82 0.10 -17.69
C ILE A 175 -12.76 -0.87 -18.42
N ALA A 176 -12.40 -2.15 -18.53
CA ALA A 176 -13.29 -3.15 -19.14
C ALA A 176 -14.61 -3.29 -18.37
N TRP A 177 -14.55 -3.33 -17.04
CA TRP A 177 -15.74 -3.33 -16.19
C TRP A 177 -16.56 -2.04 -16.31
N PHE A 178 -15.93 -0.87 -16.35
CA PHE A 178 -16.63 0.39 -16.59
C PHE A 178 -17.31 0.42 -17.95
N ARG A 179 -16.68 -0.11 -19.01
CA ARG A 179 -17.33 -0.23 -20.32
C ARG A 179 -18.51 -1.21 -20.27
N ARG A 180 -18.36 -2.36 -19.63
CA ARG A 180 -19.46 -3.33 -19.43
C ARG A 180 -20.61 -2.72 -18.61
N PHE A 181 -20.29 -2.00 -17.55
CA PHE A 181 -21.27 -1.30 -16.71
C PHE A 181 -21.95 -0.17 -17.49
N LYS A 182 -21.23 0.60 -18.31
CA LYS A 182 -21.81 1.58 -19.22
C LYS A 182 -22.79 0.92 -20.19
N ILE A 183 -22.43 -0.21 -20.79
CA ILE A 183 -23.31 -0.98 -21.67
C ILE A 183 -24.54 -1.47 -20.91
N TYR A 184 -24.36 -2.05 -19.73
CA TYR A 184 -25.44 -2.49 -18.85
C TYR A 184 -26.40 -1.34 -18.49
N CYS A 185 -25.87 -0.18 -18.08
CA CYS A 185 -26.67 1.00 -17.77
C CYS A 185 -27.40 1.54 -19.00
N ARG A 186 -26.75 1.61 -20.18
CA ARG A 186 -27.40 1.99 -21.43
C ARG A 186 -28.52 1.02 -21.83
N ASN A 187 -28.31 -0.28 -21.63
CA ASN A 187 -29.31 -1.30 -21.92
C ASN A 187 -30.47 -1.28 -20.90
N ARG A 188 -30.26 -0.71 -19.70
CA ARG A 188 -31.25 -0.57 -18.63
C ARG A 188 -32.00 0.77 -18.66
N TYR A 189 -31.40 1.82 -19.23
CA TYR A 189 -31.96 3.18 -19.41
C TYR A 189 -32.15 3.48 -20.91
N LEU A 190 -33.11 2.77 -21.53
CA LEU A 190 -34.00 3.12 -22.66
C LEU A 190 -33.45 3.63 -24.01
N GLY A 191 -34.22 3.32 -25.06
CA GLY A 191 -34.10 3.84 -26.43
C GLY A 191 -34.25 5.35 -26.60
N HIS A 192 -33.38 6.15 -25.98
CA HIS A 192 -33.15 7.52 -26.42
C HIS A 192 -31.65 7.87 -26.45
N HIS A 193 -31.22 8.18 -27.67
CA HIS A 193 -29.92 8.75 -27.98
C HIS A 193 -29.79 10.17 -27.41
N LEU A 194 -28.74 10.42 -26.63
CA LEU A 194 -28.18 11.75 -26.44
C LEU A 194 -26.79 11.80 -27.11
N PRO A 195 -26.52 12.80 -27.97
CA PRO A 195 -25.22 12.99 -28.59
C PRO A 195 -24.28 13.71 -27.61
N CYS A 196 -23.05 13.21 -27.48
CA CYS A 196 -21.98 13.91 -26.77
C CYS A 196 -21.04 14.52 -27.82
N ASN A 197 -21.00 15.86 -27.86
CA ASN A 197 -20.05 16.67 -28.61
C ASN A 197 -18.62 16.41 -28.10
N ASN A 198 -17.66 16.30 -29.02
CA ASN A 198 -16.23 16.39 -28.74
C ASN A 198 -15.53 17.08 -29.92
N ASP A 199 -15.14 18.34 -29.71
CA ASP A 199 -14.63 19.26 -30.74
C ASP A 199 -13.17 19.03 -31.18
N GLU A 200 -12.53 17.93 -30.77
CA GLU A 200 -11.22 17.53 -31.31
C GLU A 200 -11.33 16.40 -32.36
N ILE A 201 -12.41 15.61 -32.31
CA ILE A 201 -12.69 14.53 -33.28
C ILE A 201 -13.17 15.11 -34.63
N THR A 202 -13.82 16.28 -34.60
CA THR A 202 -14.33 17.00 -35.79
C THR A 202 -13.23 17.44 -36.75
N ASN A 203 -12.00 17.64 -36.30
CA ASN A 203 -10.89 18.03 -37.18
C ASN A 203 -10.20 16.85 -37.87
N LEU A 204 -10.21 15.65 -37.27
CA LEU A 204 -9.69 14.42 -37.90
C LEU A 204 -10.74 13.71 -38.77
N LYS A 205 -12.04 13.84 -38.46
CA LYS A 205 -13.14 13.36 -39.33
C LYS A 205 -13.20 14.10 -40.68
N LYS A 206 -12.53 15.25 -40.82
CA LYS A 206 -12.48 16.07 -42.05
C LYS A 206 -11.29 15.78 -42.97
N ALA A 207 -10.51 14.73 -42.73
CA ALA A 207 -9.36 14.32 -43.56
C ALA A 207 -8.34 15.44 -43.87
N LYS A 208 -8.11 16.37 -42.94
CA LYS A 208 -7.08 17.41 -43.12
C LYS A 208 -5.70 16.90 -42.68
N PRO A 209 -4.62 17.16 -43.44
CA PRO A 209 -3.28 16.75 -43.05
C PRO A 209 -2.86 17.43 -41.74
N VAL A 210 -2.18 16.68 -40.87
CA VAL A 210 -1.67 17.18 -39.60
C VAL A 210 -0.70 18.34 -39.85
N LYS A 211 -0.77 19.42 -39.04
CA LYS A 211 0.10 20.60 -39.16
C LYS A 211 1.57 20.19 -39.30
N LYS A 212 2.24 20.68 -40.37
CA LYS A 212 3.69 20.57 -40.59
C LYS A 212 4.40 21.22 -39.39
N GLY A 213 4.93 20.41 -38.47
CA GLY A 213 5.54 20.86 -37.20
C GLY A 213 5.08 20.10 -35.94
N SER A 214 4.02 19.27 -36.03
CA SER A 214 3.59 18.45 -34.89
C SER A 214 4.55 17.27 -34.62
N ARG A 215 4.67 16.86 -33.35
CA ARG A 215 5.53 15.73 -32.91
C ARG A 215 5.14 14.37 -33.48
N ILE A 216 3.97 14.27 -34.09
CA ILE A 216 3.42 13.05 -34.69
C ILE A 216 3.48 13.07 -36.22
N ALA A 217 3.77 14.22 -36.85
CA ALA A 217 3.77 14.35 -38.31
C ALA A 217 4.76 13.40 -39.00
N SER A 218 5.89 13.09 -38.35
CA SER A 218 6.90 12.15 -38.87
C SER A 218 6.48 10.69 -38.82
N LEU A 219 5.37 10.35 -38.16
CA LEU A 219 4.89 8.98 -37.95
C LEU A 219 3.76 8.57 -38.89
N ASN A 220 3.44 9.41 -39.88
CA ASN A 220 2.32 9.22 -40.80
C ASN A 220 1.03 8.78 -40.07
N PRO A 221 0.50 9.63 -39.17
CA PRO A 221 -0.54 9.23 -38.23
C PRO A 221 -1.87 8.99 -38.94
N VAL A 222 -2.51 7.86 -38.65
CA VAL A 222 -3.84 7.49 -39.17
C VAL A 222 -4.79 7.26 -37.99
N LEU A 223 -6.02 7.76 -38.12
CA LEU A 223 -7.07 7.51 -37.14
C LEU A 223 -7.83 6.23 -37.51
N VAL A 224 -7.75 5.21 -36.65
CA VAL A 224 -8.45 3.94 -36.82
C VAL A 224 -9.14 3.59 -35.51
N ASN A 225 -10.45 3.39 -35.53
CA ASN A 225 -11.26 3.07 -34.34
C ASN A 225 -11.05 4.06 -33.19
N GLU A 226 -11.06 5.36 -33.51
CA GLU A 226 -10.82 6.47 -32.56
C GLU A 226 -9.41 6.49 -31.91
N LEU A 227 -8.47 5.67 -32.39
CA LEU A 227 -7.09 5.64 -31.92
C LEU A 227 -6.13 6.16 -33.00
N ILE A 228 -5.16 6.98 -32.59
CA ILE A 228 -4.10 7.47 -33.46
C ILE A 228 -3.03 6.39 -33.57
N ARG A 229 -2.76 5.91 -34.79
CA ARG A 229 -1.79 4.84 -35.09
C ARG A 229 -0.73 5.32 -36.04
N SER A 230 0.48 4.76 -35.90
CA SER A 230 1.61 5.05 -36.81
C SER A 230 1.49 4.15 -38.03
N LYS A 231 1.24 4.71 -39.22
CA LYS A 231 1.16 3.93 -40.47
C LYS A 231 2.56 3.65 -41.02
N GLY A 232 2.87 2.38 -41.23
CA GLY A 232 4.10 1.93 -41.87
C GLY A 232 4.04 1.94 -43.41
N ARG A 233 5.05 1.37 -44.06
CA ARG A 233 5.11 1.22 -45.52
C ARG A 233 4.28 0.05 -46.05
N LEU A 234 3.96 -0.91 -45.19
CA LEU A 234 3.13 -2.06 -45.55
C LEU A 234 1.65 -1.64 -45.53
N ASN A 235 0.97 -1.77 -46.68
CA ASN A 235 -0.46 -1.48 -46.84
C ASN A 235 -1.35 -2.67 -46.39
N TYR A 236 -1.03 -3.30 -45.26
CA TYR A 236 -1.90 -4.30 -44.65
C TYR A 236 -2.79 -3.66 -43.57
N ASP A 237 -3.73 -4.44 -43.02
CA ASP A 237 -4.71 -4.01 -42.03
C ASP A 237 -4.19 -2.94 -41.04
N LEU A 238 -4.69 -1.72 -41.19
CA LEU A 238 -4.31 -0.54 -40.39
C LEU A 238 -4.64 -0.72 -38.89
N SER A 239 -5.47 -1.71 -38.54
CA SER A 239 -5.78 -2.07 -37.15
C SER A 239 -4.58 -2.68 -36.40
N THR A 240 -3.62 -3.24 -37.15
CA THR A 240 -2.40 -3.87 -36.59
C THR A 240 -1.26 -2.88 -36.36
N CYS A 241 -1.37 -1.67 -36.92
CA CYS A 241 -0.38 -0.62 -36.74
C CYS A 241 -0.30 -0.14 -35.28
N PRO A 242 0.92 0.11 -34.74
CA PRO A 242 1.08 0.50 -33.33
C PRO A 242 0.35 1.80 -32.97
N VAL A 243 -0.25 1.83 -31.77
CA VAL A 243 -0.95 3.01 -31.24
C VAL A 243 0.06 4.03 -30.72
N ILE A 244 -0.06 5.29 -31.14
CA ILE A 244 0.86 6.35 -30.73
C ILE A 244 0.53 6.80 -29.31
N LEU A 245 1.52 6.77 -28.42
CA LEU A 245 1.38 7.18 -27.02
C LEU A 245 2.31 8.36 -26.66
N PRO A 246 1.85 9.33 -25.84
CA PRO A 246 2.72 10.36 -25.30
C PRO A 246 3.73 9.76 -24.31
N ASN A 247 4.98 10.24 -24.29
CA ASN A 247 5.96 9.81 -23.27
C ASN A 247 5.56 10.20 -21.85
N LYS A 248 5.00 11.41 -21.68
CA LYS A 248 4.73 12.01 -20.37
C LYS A 248 3.27 11.78 -19.97
N HIS A 249 2.91 10.53 -19.74
CA HIS A 249 1.58 10.18 -19.25
C HIS A 249 1.65 8.97 -18.31
N HIS A 250 0.77 8.94 -17.31
CA HIS A 250 0.73 7.88 -16.32
C HIS A 250 0.47 6.51 -16.95
N VAL A 251 -0.49 6.42 -17.87
CA VAL A 251 -0.79 5.17 -18.59
C VAL A 251 0.42 4.65 -19.38
N THR A 252 1.17 5.53 -20.05
CA THR A 252 2.40 5.15 -20.76
C THR A 252 3.42 4.56 -19.79
N THR A 253 3.54 5.15 -18.59
CA THR A 253 4.43 4.66 -17.53
C THR A 253 4.02 3.26 -17.06
N LEU A 254 2.72 3.02 -16.87
CA LEU A 254 2.18 1.70 -16.49
C LEU A 254 2.44 0.65 -17.57
N ILE A 255 2.24 1.00 -18.85
CA ILE A 255 2.49 0.09 -19.97
C ILE A 255 3.97 -0.28 -20.05
N ILE A 256 4.87 0.69 -19.93
CA ILE A 256 6.32 0.43 -19.93
C ILE A 256 6.70 -0.48 -18.76
N ARG A 257 6.16 -0.21 -17.56
CA ARG A 257 6.41 -1.03 -16.37
C ARG A 257 5.95 -2.48 -16.58
N TYR A 258 4.75 -2.67 -17.12
CA TYR A 258 4.22 -3.99 -17.44
C TYR A 258 5.16 -4.77 -18.39
N TYR A 259 5.62 -4.15 -19.48
CA TYR A 259 6.57 -4.81 -20.38
C TYR A 259 7.92 -5.06 -19.72
N HIS A 260 8.43 -4.13 -18.90
CA HIS A 260 9.67 -4.31 -18.17
C HIS A 260 9.62 -5.50 -17.19
N GLU A 261 8.50 -5.67 -16.48
CA GLU A 261 8.31 -6.79 -15.53
C GLU A 261 8.08 -8.11 -16.26
N THR A 262 7.23 -8.14 -17.29
CA THR A 262 6.92 -9.38 -18.04
C THR A 262 8.08 -9.91 -18.86
N THR A 263 8.98 -9.03 -19.31
CA THR A 263 10.21 -9.44 -20.02
C THR A 263 11.35 -9.80 -19.06
N GLY A 264 11.11 -9.84 -17.74
CA GLY A 264 12.10 -10.27 -16.76
C GLY A 264 13.17 -9.23 -16.44
N HIS A 265 12.78 -7.95 -16.35
CA HIS A 265 13.67 -6.84 -15.98
C HIS A 265 14.85 -6.60 -16.94
N VAL A 266 14.69 -6.96 -18.21
CA VAL A 266 15.71 -6.78 -19.23
C VAL A 266 16.01 -5.31 -19.56
N GLY A 267 17.11 -5.11 -20.29
CA GLY A 267 17.60 -3.80 -20.68
C GLY A 267 16.63 -2.99 -21.56
N LYS A 268 16.87 -1.67 -21.58
CA LYS A 268 16.07 -0.66 -22.29
C LYS A 268 15.67 -1.05 -23.72
N GLN A 269 16.60 -1.61 -24.50
CA GLN A 269 16.36 -1.90 -25.91
C GLN A 269 15.30 -3.00 -26.11
N GLN A 270 15.33 -4.04 -25.27
CA GLN A 270 14.39 -5.16 -25.35
C GLN A 270 12.98 -4.75 -24.91
N VAL A 271 12.86 -3.98 -23.81
CA VAL A 271 11.58 -3.39 -23.38
C VAL A 271 10.99 -2.47 -24.46
N LEU A 272 11.84 -1.69 -25.14
CA LEU A 272 11.40 -0.84 -26.25
C LEU A 272 10.94 -1.66 -27.46
N ALA A 273 11.60 -2.78 -27.78
CA ALA A 273 11.19 -3.67 -28.85
C ALA A 273 9.83 -4.33 -28.55
N ALA A 274 9.66 -4.91 -27.36
CA ALA A 274 8.41 -5.55 -26.94
C ALA A 274 7.24 -4.56 -26.89
N SER A 275 7.45 -3.33 -26.41
CA SER A 275 6.40 -2.32 -26.42
C SER A 275 6.01 -1.86 -27.83
N ARG A 276 6.94 -1.87 -28.80
CA ARG A 276 6.71 -1.45 -30.20
C ARG A 276 5.81 -2.39 -30.99
N GLU A 277 5.64 -3.64 -30.56
CA GLU A 277 4.69 -4.56 -31.18
C GLU A 277 3.25 -4.02 -31.16
N LYS A 278 2.90 -3.22 -30.15
CA LYS A 278 1.54 -2.69 -29.96
C LYS A 278 1.47 -1.17 -29.83
N TYR A 279 2.55 -0.53 -29.37
CA TYR A 279 2.55 0.89 -29.01
C TYR A 279 3.77 1.62 -29.56
N TRP A 280 3.54 2.76 -30.20
CA TRP A 280 4.59 3.69 -30.58
C TRP A 280 4.70 4.84 -29.58
N ILE A 281 5.59 4.70 -28.60
CA ILE A 281 5.80 5.71 -27.54
C ILE A 281 6.71 6.82 -28.07
N LEU A 282 6.21 8.07 -28.10
CA LEU A 282 7.03 9.24 -28.44
C LEU A 282 8.22 9.34 -27.49
N LYS A 283 9.44 9.58 -27.97
CA LYS A 283 10.66 9.55 -27.12
C LYS A 283 10.77 8.28 -26.26
N GLY A 284 10.34 7.12 -26.78
CA GLY A 284 10.23 5.86 -26.05
C GLY A 284 11.52 5.42 -25.34
N SER A 285 12.69 5.60 -25.96
CA SER A 285 13.98 5.27 -25.33
C SER A 285 14.20 5.99 -24.00
N SER A 286 13.89 7.29 -23.95
CA SER A 286 13.99 8.08 -22.71
C SER A 286 12.95 7.66 -21.68
N ALA A 287 11.69 7.45 -22.12
CA ALA A 287 10.62 7.03 -21.22
C ALA A 287 10.89 5.66 -20.58
N VAL A 288 11.37 4.69 -21.37
CA VAL A 288 11.77 3.37 -20.88
C VAL A 288 12.93 3.47 -19.89
N LYS A 289 13.97 4.25 -20.22
CA LYS A 289 15.09 4.48 -19.31
C LYS A 289 14.62 5.02 -17.95
N THR A 290 13.73 6.02 -17.93
CA THR A 290 13.20 6.58 -16.68
C THR A 290 12.48 5.54 -15.82
N VAL A 291 11.75 4.60 -16.43
CA VAL A 291 11.06 3.54 -15.69
C VAL A 291 12.06 2.53 -15.11
N ILE A 292 13.04 2.10 -15.91
CA ILE A 292 14.08 1.15 -15.47
C ILE A 292 14.94 1.76 -14.35
N ASP A 293 15.39 3.01 -14.51
CA ASP A 293 16.20 3.72 -13.51
C ASP A 293 15.47 3.90 -12.16
N ARG A 294 14.14 3.77 -12.12
CA ARG A 294 13.32 3.82 -10.90
C ARG A 294 12.94 2.44 -10.36
N CYS A 295 13.26 1.36 -11.08
CA CYS A 295 12.92 0.00 -10.68
C CYS A 295 13.81 -0.48 -9.53
N VAL A 296 13.19 -0.80 -8.38
CA VAL A 296 13.92 -1.25 -7.18
C VAL A 296 14.67 -2.57 -7.39
N PRO A 297 14.07 -3.63 -7.98
CA PRO A 297 14.81 -4.85 -8.35
C PRO A 297 16.06 -4.57 -9.18
N CYS A 298 15.93 -3.78 -10.25
CA CYS A 298 17.06 -3.43 -11.11
C CYS A 298 18.16 -2.67 -10.37
N LYS A 299 17.78 -1.72 -9.51
CA LYS A 299 18.75 -0.98 -8.68
C LYS A 299 19.52 -1.87 -7.73
N ARG A 300 18.85 -2.85 -7.11
CA ARG A 300 19.50 -3.77 -6.16
C ARG A 300 20.49 -4.70 -6.85
N GLN A 301 20.17 -5.14 -8.06
CA GLN A 301 20.97 -6.14 -8.78
C GLN A 301 22.08 -5.53 -9.65
N HIS A 302 21.81 -4.38 -10.26
CA HIS A 302 22.71 -3.76 -11.26
C HIS A 302 23.16 -2.34 -10.86
N GLY A 303 22.82 -1.90 -9.65
CA GLY A 303 23.27 -0.62 -9.13
C GLY A 303 24.79 -0.58 -9.02
N PRO A 304 25.44 0.54 -9.38
CA PRO A 304 26.89 0.66 -9.24
C PRO A 304 27.28 0.56 -7.76
N PHE A 305 28.40 -0.10 -7.47
CA PHE A 305 28.99 -0.09 -6.13
C PHE A 305 29.35 1.33 -5.71
N CYS A 306 29.22 1.61 -4.41
CA CYS A 306 29.76 2.84 -3.84
C CYS A 306 31.28 2.89 -4.09
N LYS A 307 31.79 4.06 -4.50
CA LYS A 307 33.24 4.28 -4.60
C LYS A 307 33.79 4.50 -3.20
N GLN A 308 34.80 3.71 -2.80
CA GLN A 308 35.48 3.91 -1.52
C GLN A 308 36.23 5.25 -1.55
N GLN A 309 35.90 6.15 -0.62
CA GLN A 309 36.66 7.37 -0.40
C GLN A 309 37.85 7.04 0.51
N MET A 310 39.07 7.45 0.10
CA MET A 310 40.28 7.20 0.88
C MET A 310 40.24 8.04 2.16
N ALA A 311 40.45 7.41 3.32
CA ALA A 311 40.48 8.11 4.61
C ALA A 311 41.79 8.92 4.75
N PRO A 312 41.78 10.03 5.50
CA PRO A 312 43.01 10.74 5.85
C PRO A 312 43.94 9.85 6.69
N LEU A 313 45.25 10.06 6.56
CA LEU A 313 46.26 9.39 7.38
C LEU A 313 46.14 9.84 8.85
N LEU A 314 46.51 8.96 9.78
CA LEU A 314 46.59 9.29 11.20
C LEU A 314 47.63 10.40 11.43
N GLU A 315 47.27 11.43 12.19
CA GLU A 315 48.16 12.55 12.54
C GLU A 315 49.44 12.07 13.23
N GLU A 316 49.34 10.96 13.97
CA GLU A 316 50.45 10.29 14.65
C GLU A 316 51.49 9.68 13.70
N GLN A 317 51.16 9.50 12.41
CA GLN A 317 52.14 9.11 11.38
C GLN A 317 52.91 10.30 10.81
N MET A 318 52.45 11.53 11.08
CA MET A 318 52.99 12.76 10.51
C MET A 318 53.75 13.62 11.53
N THR A 319 53.75 13.22 12.81
CA THR A 319 54.43 13.91 13.93
C THR A 319 55.90 13.46 14.00
N ALA A 320 56.78 14.18 13.32
CA ALA A 320 58.22 13.88 13.22
C ALA A 320 59.07 14.41 14.40
N ASP A 321 58.46 15.18 15.29
CA ASP A 321 59.06 15.86 16.44
C ASP A 321 59.13 14.99 17.71
N LYS A 322 58.43 13.86 17.74
CA LYS A 322 58.41 12.94 18.89
C LYS A 322 59.43 11.81 18.75
N PRO A 323 60.00 11.30 19.87
CA PRO A 323 60.96 10.21 19.83
C PRO A 323 60.34 8.91 19.26
N PRO A 324 61.17 7.98 18.73
CA PRO A 324 60.69 6.68 18.30
C PRO A 324 59.92 5.96 19.40
N PHE A 325 58.88 5.21 19.01
CA PHE A 325 57.97 4.49 19.90
C PHE A 325 57.04 5.35 20.79
N THR A 326 56.89 6.65 20.55
CA THR A 326 55.82 7.42 21.21
C THR A 326 54.42 6.95 20.80
N PHE A 327 54.23 6.66 19.51
CA PHE A 327 53.00 6.10 18.96
C PHE A 327 53.25 4.70 18.41
N VAL A 328 52.57 3.69 18.95
CA VAL A 328 52.89 2.27 18.70
C VAL A 328 51.66 1.53 18.19
N GLY A 329 51.83 0.79 17.09
CA GLY A 329 50.90 -0.27 16.68
C GLY A 329 51.35 -1.61 17.25
N VAL A 330 50.42 -2.38 17.80
CA VAL A 330 50.66 -3.68 18.44
C VAL A 330 49.83 -4.75 17.78
N ASP A 331 50.45 -5.89 17.50
CA ASP A 331 49.77 -7.06 16.95
C ASP A 331 50.57 -8.34 17.20
N TYR A 332 49.90 -9.48 17.11
CA TYR A 332 50.51 -10.80 17.19
C TYR A 332 50.75 -11.40 15.81
N PHE A 333 51.86 -12.13 15.67
CA PHE A 333 52.06 -13.03 14.55
C PHE A 333 52.49 -14.42 15.03
N GLY A 334 52.10 -15.43 14.24
CA GLY A 334 52.31 -16.82 14.58
C GLY A 334 51.17 -17.70 14.06
N PRO A 335 51.00 -18.92 14.59
CA PRO A 335 51.87 -19.54 15.61
C PRO A 335 53.25 -19.90 15.07
N LEU A 336 54.26 -19.85 15.93
CA LEU A 336 55.62 -20.34 15.72
C LEU A 336 55.79 -21.66 16.47
N ASN A 337 56.22 -22.72 15.81
CA ASN A 337 56.45 -24.01 16.45
C ASN A 337 57.87 -24.06 17.02
N VAL A 338 57.99 -24.34 18.32
CA VAL A 338 59.25 -24.31 19.06
C VAL A 338 59.41 -25.62 19.81
N LYS A 339 60.63 -26.16 19.82
CA LYS A 339 60.94 -27.41 20.51
C LYS A 339 61.21 -27.12 21.98
N LEU A 340 60.38 -27.68 22.86
CA LEU A 340 60.55 -27.64 24.31
C LEU A 340 60.77 -29.07 24.82
N GLY A 341 62.03 -29.46 24.99
CA GLY A 341 62.39 -30.83 25.33
C GLY A 341 61.94 -31.83 24.25
N ARG A 342 61.01 -32.73 24.59
CA ARG A 342 60.44 -33.74 23.67
C ARG A 342 59.16 -33.28 22.97
N SER A 343 58.58 -32.14 23.35
CA SER A 343 57.32 -31.64 22.79
C SER A 343 57.54 -30.43 21.89
N VAL A 344 56.58 -30.20 21.00
CA VAL A 344 56.52 -29.00 20.15
C VAL A 344 55.40 -28.12 20.68
N VAL A 345 55.74 -26.90 21.06
CA VAL A 345 54.82 -25.92 21.64
C VAL A 345 54.69 -24.71 20.72
N LYS A 346 53.53 -24.06 20.76
CA LYS A 346 53.29 -22.83 20.01
C LYS A 346 53.82 -21.63 20.80
N ARG A 347 54.51 -20.74 20.10
CA ARG A 347 54.89 -19.39 20.55
C ARG A 347 54.34 -18.35 19.58
N TYR A 348 54.24 -17.12 20.04
CA TYR A 348 53.73 -16.01 19.24
C TYR A 348 54.72 -14.85 19.32
N GLY A 349 54.94 -14.15 18.22
CA GLY A 349 55.69 -12.90 18.24
C GLY A 349 54.73 -11.74 18.49
N CYS A 350 54.92 -11.01 19.57
CA CYS A 350 54.27 -9.73 19.83
C CYS A 350 55.08 -8.64 19.13
N LEU A 351 54.52 -8.02 18.11
CA LEU A 351 55.16 -7.00 17.29
C LEU A 351 54.71 -5.61 17.74
N PHE A 352 55.69 -4.77 18.06
CA PHE A 352 55.53 -3.36 18.37
C PHE A 352 56.15 -2.54 17.25
N THR A 353 55.35 -1.78 16.50
CA THR A 353 55.87 -0.89 15.45
C THR A 353 55.62 0.56 15.77
N CYS A 354 56.63 1.40 15.61
CA CYS A 354 56.47 2.84 15.69
C CYS A 354 55.69 3.34 14.48
N LEU A 355 54.65 4.15 14.72
CA LEU A 355 53.83 4.73 13.64
C LEU A 355 54.54 5.86 12.89
N THR A 356 55.44 6.57 13.58
CA THR A 356 56.25 7.66 13.02
C THR A 356 57.40 7.12 12.16
N THR A 357 58.29 6.31 12.75
CA THR A 357 59.55 5.90 12.09
C THR A 357 59.49 4.54 11.40
N ARG A 358 58.41 3.77 11.60
CA ARG A 358 58.29 2.37 11.17
C ARG A 358 59.31 1.41 11.79
N ALA A 359 60.00 1.82 12.85
CA ALA A 359 60.87 0.94 13.62
C ALA A 359 60.05 -0.20 14.24
N VAL A 360 60.56 -1.43 14.17
CA VAL A 360 59.89 -2.65 14.67
C VAL A 360 60.68 -3.20 15.86
N HIS A 361 59.97 -3.56 16.92
CA HIS A 361 60.48 -4.29 18.08
C HIS A 361 59.62 -5.54 18.29
N ILE A 362 60.24 -6.69 18.52
CA ILE A 362 59.53 -7.97 18.63
C ILE A 362 59.86 -8.62 19.97
N GLU A 363 58.83 -9.07 20.67
CA GLU A 363 58.94 -9.83 21.92
C GLU A 363 58.24 -11.18 21.77
N ILE A 364 58.81 -12.25 22.30
CA ILE A 364 58.20 -13.58 22.26
C ILE A 364 57.17 -13.74 23.38
N ALA A 365 55.95 -14.14 23.03
CA ALA A 365 54.89 -14.51 23.94
C ALA A 365 54.68 -16.04 23.94
N HIS A 366 54.51 -16.62 25.12
CA HIS A 366 54.35 -18.07 25.28
C HIS A 366 52.95 -18.57 24.90
N SER A 367 51.95 -17.69 24.97
CA SER A 367 50.59 -17.95 24.51
C SER A 367 49.92 -16.65 24.03
N LEU A 368 48.69 -16.76 23.51
CA LEU A 368 47.85 -15.61 23.16
C LEU A 368 47.05 -15.09 24.37
N ASN A 369 47.36 -15.50 25.60
CA ASN A 369 46.66 -15.02 26.78
C ASN A 369 47.10 -13.60 27.18
N THR A 370 46.35 -13.03 28.10
CA THR A 370 46.60 -11.71 28.67
C THR A 370 47.95 -11.61 29.38
N ASP A 371 48.31 -12.58 30.22
CA ASP A 371 49.57 -12.55 30.99
C ASP A 371 50.83 -12.54 30.12
N SER A 372 50.81 -13.34 29.04
CA SER A 372 51.90 -13.40 28.07
C SER A 372 52.04 -12.07 27.34
N PHE A 373 50.91 -11.40 27.08
CA PHE A 373 50.90 -10.07 26.49
C PHE A 373 51.49 -9.02 27.43
N ILE A 374 51.04 -8.97 28.69
CA ILE A 374 51.54 -8.02 29.69
C ILE A 374 53.05 -8.16 29.85
N SER A 375 53.53 -9.41 29.95
CA SER A 375 54.96 -9.69 30.06
C SER A 375 55.75 -9.19 28.83
N ALA A 376 55.21 -9.37 27.63
CA ALA A 376 55.82 -8.86 26.40
C ALA A 376 55.81 -7.32 26.35
N PHE A 377 54.70 -6.70 26.76
CA PHE A 377 54.56 -5.25 26.83
C PHE A 377 55.53 -4.61 27.83
N GLN A 378 55.70 -5.21 29.01
CA GLN A 378 56.67 -4.77 30.02
C GLN A 378 58.10 -4.83 29.49
N ARG A 379 58.51 -5.94 28.85
CA ARG A 379 59.85 -6.03 28.24
C ARG A 379 60.08 -4.97 27.17
N PHE A 380 59.06 -4.71 26.35
CA PHE A 380 59.11 -3.63 25.36
C PHE A 380 59.28 -2.26 26.02
N THR A 381 58.44 -1.90 26.99
CA THR A 381 58.50 -0.57 27.63
C THR A 381 59.75 -0.37 28.47
N SER A 382 60.28 -1.42 29.11
CA SER A 382 61.57 -1.37 29.81
C SER A 382 62.75 -1.10 28.88
N ARG A 383 62.67 -1.53 27.60
CA ARG A 383 63.76 -1.36 26.61
C ARG A 383 63.62 -0.09 25.77
N ARG A 384 62.40 0.28 25.39
CA ARG A 384 62.13 1.36 24.42
C ARG A 384 61.52 2.62 25.05
N GLY A 385 61.18 2.56 26.33
CA GLY A 385 60.41 3.61 26.99
C GLY A 385 58.90 3.39 26.88
N ILE A 386 58.14 4.20 27.61
CA ILE A 386 56.69 4.04 27.73
C ILE A 386 56.00 4.87 26.63
N PRO A 387 55.17 4.25 25.77
CA PRO A 387 54.46 4.96 24.70
C PRO A 387 53.38 5.89 25.26
N GLU A 388 53.05 6.93 24.49
CA GLU A 388 51.93 7.84 24.79
C GLU A 388 50.61 7.25 24.29
N LYS A 389 50.62 6.66 23.09
CA LYS A 389 49.43 6.04 22.49
C LYS A 389 49.74 4.69 21.86
N VAL A 390 48.87 3.73 22.14
CA VAL A 390 48.96 2.37 21.61
C VAL A 390 47.71 2.04 20.79
N TYR A 391 47.93 1.47 19.61
CA TYR A 391 46.91 1.04 18.67
C TYR A 391 46.92 -0.49 18.55
N SER A 392 45.75 -1.12 18.70
CA SER A 392 45.59 -2.56 18.46
C SER A 392 44.25 -2.87 17.80
N ASP A 393 44.09 -4.10 17.33
CA ASP A 393 42.76 -4.62 16.98
C ASP A 393 41.97 -5.02 18.25
N ASN A 394 40.68 -5.35 18.07
CA ASN A 394 39.80 -5.80 19.16
C ASN A 394 40.05 -7.26 19.58
N GLY A 395 41.28 -7.77 19.44
CA GLY A 395 41.64 -9.09 19.94
C GLY A 395 41.36 -9.19 21.44
N THR A 396 40.72 -10.28 21.88
CA THR A 396 40.30 -10.49 23.29
C THR A 396 41.48 -10.43 24.27
N ASN A 397 42.67 -10.80 23.80
CA ASN A 397 43.94 -10.75 24.52
C ASN A 397 44.50 -9.33 24.67
N PHE A 398 44.31 -8.45 23.70
CA PHE A 398 44.68 -7.03 23.83
C PHE A 398 43.71 -6.26 24.71
N VAL A 399 42.41 -6.54 24.57
CA VAL A 399 41.37 -5.96 25.43
C VAL A 399 41.56 -6.41 26.89
N GLY A 400 41.75 -7.72 27.12
CA GLY A 400 42.09 -8.24 28.45
C GLY A 400 43.40 -7.66 28.98
N GLY A 401 44.41 -7.55 28.11
CA GLY A 401 45.73 -6.98 28.40
C GLY A 401 45.68 -5.56 28.90
N GLU A 402 44.94 -4.71 28.20
CA GLU A 402 44.76 -3.31 28.57
C GLU A 402 44.08 -3.17 29.94
N ILE A 403 43.01 -3.93 30.19
CA ILE A 403 42.26 -3.88 31.45
C ILE A 403 43.14 -4.33 32.63
N GLU A 404 43.85 -5.44 32.46
CA GLU A 404 44.70 -5.99 33.52
C GLU A 404 45.98 -5.18 33.71
N LEU A 405 46.56 -4.63 32.64
CA LEU A 405 47.68 -3.68 32.74
C LEU A 405 47.27 -2.45 33.54
N ARG A 406 46.09 -1.87 33.30
CA ARG A 406 45.56 -0.75 34.09
C ARG A 406 45.41 -1.11 35.56
N LYS A 407 44.82 -2.27 35.88
CA LYS A 407 44.70 -2.77 37.26
C LYS A 407 46.06 -2.96 37.92
N ASN A 408 47.04 -3.53 37.19
CA ASN A 408 48.38 -3.76 37.69
C ASN A 408 49.11 -2.44 37.95
N ILE A 409 48.99 -1.45 37.06
CA ILE A 409 49.54 -0.10 37.26
C ILE A 409 48.90 0.56 38.50
N GLU A 410 47.59 0.47 38.67
CA GLU A 410 46.89 0.99 39.85
C GLU A 410 47.32 0.31 41.16
N GLN A 411 47.56 -1.00 41.14
CA GLN A 411 48.04 -1.77 42.30
C GLN A 411 49.52 -1.48 42.62
N TRP A 412 50.38 -1.42 41.61
CA TRP A 412 51.79 -1.05 41.75
C TRP A 412 51.96 0.35 42.35
N ASN A 413 51.15 1.31 41.88
CA ASN A 413 51.12 2.67 42.40
C ASN A 413 50.76 2.74 43.90
N LYS A 414 50.09 1.70 44.46
CA LYS A 414 49.77 1.62 45.89
C LYS A 414 50.88 0.97 46.74
N ALA A 415 51.75 0.16 46.13
CA ALA A 415 52.73 -0.66 46.86
C ALA A 415 54.13 -0.02 46.97
N THR A 416 54.45 1.04 46.22
CA THR A 416 55.79 1.66 46.27
C THR A 416 55.70 3.17 46.01
N ILE A 417 55.88 3.96 47.06
CA ILE A 417 55.89 5.44 46.97
C ILE A 417 57.25 5.91 46.43
N SER A 418 57.24 6.64 45.31
CA SER A 418 58.25 7.66 44.98
C SER A 418 57.68 8.61 43.91
N ASN A 419 57.71 9.91 44.21
CA ASN A 419 57.20 11.04 43.44
C ASN A 419 57.77 11.21 42.00
N TYR A 420 58.48 10.22 41.45
CA TYR A 420 59.06 10.25 40.11
C TYR A 420 58.24 9.54 39.02
N MET A 421 57.17 8.81 39.39
CA MET A 421 56.32 8.06 38.45
C MET A 421 54.82 8.41 38.57
N LEU A 422 54.50 9.67 38.87
CA LEU A 422 53.14 10.18 38.78
C LEU A 422 52.79 10.44 37.29
N HIS A 423 51.69 9.83 36.85
CA HIS A 423 51.08 9.84 35.50
C HIS A 423 51.86 9.15 34.39
N LYS A 424 51.41 7.94 34.01
CA LYS A 424 51.52 7.48 32.62
C LYS A 424 50.19 6.93 32.15
N ASP A 425 49.32 7.85 31.73
CA ASP A 425 48.08 7.54 31.02
C ASP A 425 48.42 7.14 29.59
N ILE A 426 48.74 5.86 29.38
CA ILE A 426 48.85 5.31 28.02
C ILE A 426 47.46 5.32 27.39
N ILE A 427 47.29 6.07 26.30
CA ILE A 427 46.03 6.11 25.56
C ILE A 427 45.96 4.86 24.68
N TRP A 428 45.09 3.92 25.02
CA TRP A 428 44.84 2.76 24.17
C TRP A 428 43.68 3.02 23.21
N THR A 429 43.90 2.81 21.92
CA THR A 429 42.88 2.98 20.88
C THR A 429 42.70 1.68 20.11
N PHE A 430 41.47 1.18 20.08
CA PHE A 430 41.12 -0.01 19.31
C PHE A 430 40.55 0.35 17.94
N ASN A 431 40.85 -0.47 16.94
CA ASN A 431 40.23 -0.31 15.62
C ASN A 431 38.71 -0.52 15.68
N PRO A 432 37.90 0.25 14.93
CA PRO A 432 36.49 -0.04 14.77
C PRO A 432 36.27 -1.47 14.22
N PRO A 433 35.21 -2.19 14.63
CA PRO A 433 34.89 -3.50 14.08
C PRO A 433 34.85 -3.45 12.55
N TYR A 434 35.49 -4.41 11.87
CA TYR A 434 35.55 -4.52 10.41
C TYR A 434 36.34 -3.42 9.67
N ALA A 435 37.07 -2.55 10.39
CA ALA A 435 37.91 -1.50 9.79
C ALA A 435 39.40 -1.86 9.75
N SER A 436 39.75 -3.06 9.26
CA SER A 436 41.15 -3.54 9.17
C SER A 436 42.09 -2.59 8.42
N HIS A 437 41.55 -1.81 7.46
CA HIS A 437 42.30 -0.79 6.73
C HIS A 437 42.97 0.26 7.64
N ARG A 438 42.43 0.54 8.84
CA ARG A 438 43.08 1.44 9.82
C ARG A 438 44.34 0.85 10.44
N GLY A 439 44.48 -0.47 10.42
CA GLY A 439 45.68 -1.20 10.85
C GLY A 439 46.72 -1.46 9.77
N GLY A 440 46.45 -1.05 8.52
CA GLY A 440 47.29 -1.39 7.36
C GLY A 440 48.77 -1.02 7.51
N ALA A 441 49.06 0.03 8.28
CA ALA A 441 50.42 0.48 8.60
C ALA A 441 51.25 -0.57 9.34
N TRP A 442 50.70 -1.18 10.40
CA TRP A 442 51.38 -2.21 11.17
C TRP A 442 51.14 -3.62 10.61
N GLU A 443 49.99 -3.89 10.01
CA GLU A 443 49.73 -5.14 9.27
C GLU A 443 50.76 -5.37 8.15
N ARG A 444 51.19 -4.29 7.47
CA ARG A 444 52.24 -4.37 6.45
C ARG A 444 53.58 -4.75 7.05
N MET A 445 53.94 -4.20 8.21
CA MET A 445 55.18 -4.56 8.92
C MET A 445 55.14 -6.02 9.36
N ILE A 446 54.01 -6.50 9.88
CA ILE A 446 53.82 -7.90 10.23
C ILE A 446 54.00 -8.82 9.04
N ARG A 447 53.43 -8.46 7.88
CA ARG A 447 53.59 -9.24 6.65
C ARG A 447 55.07 -9.36 6.26
N SER A 448 55.81 -8.24 6.31
CA SER A 448 57.24 -8.24 6.07
C SER A 448 57.99 -9.14 7.06
N THR A 449 57.72 -8.98 8.36
CA THR A 449 58.32 -9.80 9.41
C THR A 449 58.04 -11.29 9.20
N ARG A 450 56.78 -11.68 8.91
CA ARG A 450 56.42 -13.09 8.66
C ARG A 450 57.13 -13.66 7.44
N ASN A 451 57.30 -12.87 6.37
CA ASN A 451 57.98 -13.32 5.17
C ASN A 451 59.48 -13.53 5.42
N ILE A 452 60.14 -12.57 6.08
CA ILE A 452 61.55 -12.67 6.47
C ILE A 452 61.75 -13.87 7.41
N PHE A 453 60.89 -14.01 8.40
CA PHE A 453 60.95 -15.10 9.38
C PHE A 453 60.83 -16.48 8.72
N LYS A 454 59.89 -16.64 7.77
CA LYS A 454 59.74 -17.88 7.00
C LYS A 454 60.98 -18.19 6.14
N ALA A 455 61.56 -17.17 5.51
CA ALA A 455 62.72 -17.33 4.65
C ALA A 455 63.97 -17.73 5.45
N LEU A 456 64.18 -17.14 6.62
CA LEU A 456 65.37 -17.39 7.45
C LEU A 456 65.32 -18.74 8.18
N ILE A 457 64.15 -19.19 8.62
CA ILE A 457 64.04 -20.41 9.43
C ILE A 457 63.91 -21.67 8.59
N ASN A 458 63.42 -21.58 7.35
CA ASN A 458 63.36 -22.68 6.38
C ASN A 458 62.93 -24.04 6.99
N GLN A 459 61.87 -24.02 7.82
CA GLN A 459 61.28 -25.16 8.56
C GLN A 459 62.08 -25.74 9.74
N GLN A 460 63.20 -25.14 10.16
CA GLN A 460 63.90 -25.57 11.37
C GLN A 460 63.09 -25.30 12.65
N LEU A 461 63.06 -26.29 13.54
CA LEU A 461 62.47 -26.15 14.88
C LEU A 461 63.53 -25.57 15.82
N LEU A 462 63.37 -24.30 16.19
CA LEU A 462 64.22 -23.62 17.18
C LEU A 462 63.81 -24.01 18.60
N SER A 463 64.73 -23.90 19.56
CA SER A 463 64.41 -23.87 21.00
C SER A 463 63.93 -22.46 21.43
N ASP A 464 63.33 -22.35 22.62
CA ASP A 464 62.87 -21.04 23.15
C ASP A 464 64.05 -20.04 23.24
N GLU A 465 65.22 -20.48 23.70
CA GLU A 465 66.42 -19.64 23.79
C GLU A 465 66.93 -19.22 22.41
N GLN A 466 67.02 -20.16 21.46
CA GLN A 466 67.42 -19.86 20.08
C GLN A 466 66.46 -18.87 19.42
N LEU A 467 65.15 -19.00 19.67
CA LEU A 467 64.15 -18.09 19.15
C LEU A 467 64.30 -16.69 19.73
N LEU A 468 64.55 -16.57 21.05
CA LEU A 468 64.81 -15.29 21.70
C LEU A 468 66.06 -14.62 21.14
N THR A 469 67.16 -15.37 20.99
CA THR A 469 68.40 -14.85 20.38
C THR A 469 68.17 -14.44 18.93
N PHE A 470 67.41 -15.22 18.15
CA PHE A 470 67.10 -14.91 16.77
C PHE A 470 66.33 -13.58 16.63
N MET A 471 65.37 -13.32 17.52
CA MET A 471 64.60 -12.07 17.52
C MET A 471 65.40 -10.85 18.01
N ALA A 472 66.50 -11.06 18.73
CA ALA A 472 67.37 -10.00 19.24
C ALA A 472 68.57 -9.70 18.32
N ARG A 473 68.81 -10.52 17.30
CA ARG A 473 69.95 -10.38 16.40
C ARG A 473 69.63 -9.30 15.35
N ASN A 474 70.33 -8.17 15.46
CA ASN A 474 70.27 -7.07 14.48
C ASN A 474 70.83 -7.49 13.12
#